data_AF-A0A9E4UX75-F1
#
_entry.id   AF-A0A9E4UX75-F1
#
_cell.length_a   1.000
_cell.length_b   1.000
_cell.length_c   1.000
_cell.angle_alpha   90.00
_cell.angle_beta   90.00
_cell.angle_gamma   90.00
#
_symmetry.space_group_name_H-M   'P 1'
#
loop_
_entity.id
_entity.type
_entity.pdbx_description
1 polymer ?
#
loop_
_entity_poly.entity_id
_entity_poly.type
_entity_poly.pdbx_seq_one_letter_code
_entity_poly.pdbx_strand_id
1 'polypeptide(L)' 'MPTVLRTGPYRFFFYSGDREEPPHVPIERDDNEAKFWTDPIRLQNSG' A
#
# COMPACT_ATOMS: atom_id res chain seq x y z
N MET A 1 6.85 3.27 -10.21
CA MET A 1 6.36 2.11 -9.42
C MET A 1 5.04 1.62 -9.97
N PRO A 2 4.85 0.31 -10.12
CA PRO A 2 3.60 -0.25 -10.63
C PRO A 2 2.47 -0.05 -9.61
N THR A 3 1.32 0.41 -10.09
CA THR A 3 0.09 0.47 -9.29
C THR A 3 -0.48 -0.93 -9.17
N VAL A 4 -0.67 -1.40 -7.94
CA VAL A 4 -1.18 -2.75 -7.63
C VAL A 4 -2.70 -2.76 -7.58
N LEU A 5 -3.31 -1.68 -7.08
CA LEU A 5 -4.74 -1.51 -7.01
C LEU A 5 -5.12 -0.04 -7.19
N ARG A 6 -6.22 0.20 -7.89
CA ARG A 6 -6.84 1.52 -7.98
C ARG A 6 -8.31 1.40 -7.63
N THR A 7 -8.75 2.17 -6.64
CA THR A 7 -10.16 2.24 -6.21
C THR A 7 -10.59 3.70 -6.19
N GLY A 8 -11.40 4.08 -7.18
CA GLY A 8 -11.73 5.49 -7.42
C GLY A 8 -10.46 6.37 -7.57
N PRO A 9 -10.32 7.45 -6.77
CA PRO A 9 -9.16 8.34 -6.82
C PRO A 9 -7.94 7.81 -6.05
N TYR A 10 -8.06 6.69 -5.34
CA TYR A 10 -6.99 6.15 -4.50
C TYR A 10 -6.12 5.16 -5.28
N ARG A 11 -4.80 5.32 -5.14
CA ARG A 11 -3.79 4.51 -5.81
C ARG A 11 -2.92 3.79 -4.79
N PHE A 12 -2.87 2.46 -4.89
CA PHE A 12 -2.08 1.57 -4.04
C PHE A 12 -0.91 1.03 -4.86
N PHE A 13 0.28 1.00 -4.27
CA PHE A 13 1.48 0.48 -4.94
C PHE A 13 2.44 -0.13 -3.93
N PHE A 14 3.36 -0.98 -4.41
CA PHE A 14 4.48 -1.43 -3.61
C PHE A 14 5.67 -0.49 -3.83
N TYR A 15 6.20 0.05 -2.73
CA TYR A 15 7.38 0.91 -2.70
C TYR A 15 8.54 0.17 -2.07
N SER A 16 9.64 0.03 -2.80
CA SER A 16 10.82 -0.76 -2.38
C SER A 16 12.02 0.11 -1.97
N GLY A 17 11.79 1.40 -1.68
CA GLY A 17 12.83 2.34 -1.25
C GLY A 17 12.89 2.57 0.26
N ASP A 18 11.89 2.10 1.00
CA ASP A 18 11.80 2.28 2.45
C ASP A 18 12.62 1.19 3.14
N ARG A 19 13.92 1.46 3.30
CA ARG A 19 14.96 0.51 3.70
C ARG A 19 14.58 -0.39 4.88
N GLU A 20 14.47 0.21 6.07
CA GLU A 20 14.24 -0.48 7.35
C GLU A 20 12.82 -0.26 7.88
N GLU A 21 11.94 0.37 7.09
CA GLU A 21 10.56 0.54 7.52
C GLU A 21 9.84 -0.82 7.50
N PRO A 22 8.97 -1.09 8.49
CA PRO A 22 8.14 -2.28 8.45
C PRO A 22 7.33 -2.37 7.14
N PRO A 23 6.99 -3.58 6.69
CA PRO A 23 6.15 -3.76 5.51
C PRO A 23 4.88 -2.92 5.58
N HIS A 24 4.63 -2.10 4.56
CA HIS A 24 3.49 -1.21 4.49
C HIS A 24 3.05 -0.98 3.04
N VAL A 25 1.83 -0.46 2.88
CA VAL A 25 1.27 -0.09 1.59
C VAL A 25 1.03 1.43 1.58
N PRO A 26 1.75 2.16 0.72
CA PRO A 26 1.44 3.54 0.40
C PRO A 26 0.12 3.64 -0.38
N ILE A 27 -0.65 4.68 -0.07
CA ILE A 27 -1.87 5.07 -0.75
C ILE A 27 -1.74 6.54 -1.12
N GLU A 28 -1.83 6.83 -2.41
CA GLU A 28 -1.83 8.19 -2.95
C GLU A 28 -3.24 8.61 -3.37
N ARG A 29 -3.56 9.88 -3.13
CA ARG A 29 -4.69 10.59 -3.73
C ARG A 29 -4.34 12.06 -3.93
N ASP A 30 -4.26 12.50 -5.18
CA ASP A 30 -3.88 13.87 -5.55
C ASP A 30 -2.56 14.25 -4.83
N ASP A 31 -2.54 15.31 -4.02
CA ASP A 31 -1.38 15.73 -3.23
C ASP A 31 -1.32 15.10 -1.83
N ASN A 32 -2.14 14.09 -1.55
CA ASN A 32 -2.19 13.41 -0.25
C ASN A 32 -1.61 12.00 -0.33
N GLU A 33 -0.88 11.63 0.72
CA GLU A 33 -0.33 10.29 0.90
C GLU A 33 -0.75 9.73 2.27
N ALA A 34 -1.03 8.43 2.31
CA ALA A 34 -1.23 7.68 3.54
C ALA A 34 -0.41 6.39 3.50
N LYS A 35 0.10 5.96 4.66
CA LYS A 35 0.84 4.70 4.81
C LYS A 35 0.10 3.76 5.76
N PHE A 36 -0.11 2.52 5.32
CA PHE A 36 -0.75 1.48 6.12
C PHE A 36 0.21 0.33 6.38
N TRP A 37 0.55 0.10 7.65
CA TRP A 37 1.36 -1.03 8.08
C TRP A 37 0.64 -2.35 7.77
N THR A 38 1.38 -3.33 7.25
CA THR A 38 0.85 -4.67 7.02
C THR A 38 1.13 -5.62 8.18
N ASP A 39 1.65 -5.15 9.32
CA ASP A 39 1.78 -5.98 10.52
C ASP A 39 0.73 -5.56 11.57
N PRO A 40 -0.19 -6.45 11.98
CA PRO A 40 -0.35 -7.84 11.53
C PRO A 40 -1.12 -7.97 10.20
N ILE A 41 -0.62 -8.82 9.28
CA ILE A 41 -1.35 -9.13 8.03
C ILE A 41 -2.36 -10.24 8.29
N ARG A 42 -3.55 -10.13 7.70
CA ARG A 42 -4.57 -11.18 7.77
C ARG A 42 -5.05 -11.53 6.37
N LEU A 43 -5.08 -12.84 6.09
CA LEU A 43 -5.71 -13.37 4.89
C LEU A 43 -7.22 -13.15 4.99
N GLN A 44 -7.80 -12.44 4.03
CA GLN A 44 -9.26 -12.25 3.96
C GLN A 44 -9.95 -13.49 3.37
N ASN A 45 -9.38 -14.08 2.31
CA ASN A 45 -9.91 -15.26 1.64
C ASN A 45 -8.78 -16.00 0.88
N SER A 46 -8.76 -17.32 0.97
CA SER A 46 -8.04 -18.21 0.06
C SER A 46 -9.02 -19.28 -0.36
N GLY A 47 -9.11 -19.51 -1.67
CA GLY A 47 -9.93 -20.59 -2.23
C GLY A 47 -9.50 -21.97 -1.75
#